data_AF-A0A3D0WZ24-F1
#
_entry.id   AF-A0A3D0WZ24-F1
#
_cell.length_a   1.000
_cell.length_b   1.000
_cell.length_c   1.000
_cell.angle_alpha   90.00
_cell.angle_beta   90.00
_cell.angle_gamma   90.00
#
_symmetry.space_group_name_H-M   'P 1'
#
loop_
_entity.id
_entity.type
_entity.pdbx_description
1 polymer ?
#
loop_
_entity_poly.entity_id
_entity_poly.type
_entity_poly.pdbx_seq_one_letter_code
_entity_poly.pdbx_strand_id
1 'polypeptide(L)'
;MLLAVAFAALMAVAPAFAQEGDWLSDSTLKMEQGQTAKITAYCGSAPASGVFWSSSDPSAVMVDGWGTVTAKRNGRSVVTARFPDG
;
A
#
# COMPACT_ATOMS: atom_id res chain seq x y z
N MET A 1 -9.52 28.61 -15.75
CA MET A 1 -10.01 27.45 -14.96
C MET A 1 -8.93 26.40 -15.05
N LEU A 2 -8.00 26.40 -14.09
CA LEU A 2 -6.80 25.56 -14.14
C LEU A 2 -7.21 24.12 -13.82
N LEU A 3 -7.06 23.23 -14.79
CA LEU A 3 -7.20 21.79 -14.58
C LEU A 3 -6.27 21.40 -13.43
N ALA A 4 -6.82 20.82 -12.35
CA ALA A 4 -6.00 20.18 -11.34
C ALA A 4 -5.19 19.09 -12.06
N VAL A 5 -3.89 19.32 -12.25
CA VAL A 5 -2.99 18.27 -12.74
C VAL A 5 -2.82 17.33 -11.55
N ALA A 6 -3.75 16.38 -11.40
CA ALA A 6 -3.68 15.35 -10.38
C ALA A 6 -2.49 14.44 -10.71
N PHE A 7 -1.37 14.65 -10.02
CA PHE A 7 -0.17 13.84 -10.14
C PHE A 7 -0.29 12.63 -9.21
N ALA A 8 -0.61 11.46 -9.78
CA ALA A 8 -0.87 10.24 -9.03
C ALA A 8 0.39 9.38 -8.88
N ALA A 9 0.82 9.11 -7.65
CA ALA A 9 1.62 7.92 -7.38
C ALA A 9 0.70 6.71 -7.53
N LEU A 10 0.89 5.90 -8.59
CA LEU A 10 0.12 4.67 -8.79
C LEU A 10 0.84 3.55 -8.04
N MET A 11 0.25 3.09 -6.95
CA MET A 11 0.79 1.98 -6.20
C MET A 11 -0.03 0.72 -6.43
N ALA A 12 0.63 -0.39 -6.76
CA ALA A 12 0.00 -1.70 -6.73
C ALA A 12 0.40 -2.38 -5.43
N VAL A 13 -0.56 -2.95 -4.72
CA VAL A 13 -0.32 -3.72 -3.51
C VAL A 13 -0.65 -5.17 -3.79
N ALA A 14 0.36 -6.02 -3.74
CA ALA A 14 0.25 -7.44 -4.04
C ALA A 14 0.56 -8.27 -2.79
N PRO A 15 -0.27 -9.26 -2.45
CA PRO A 15 0.08 -10.26 -1.43
C PRO A 15 1.22 -11.12 -1.95
N ALA A 16 2.27 -11.33 -1.14
CA ALA A 16 3.42 -12.16 -1.51
C ALA A 16 3.06 -13.66 -1.58
N PHE A 17 2.09 -14.09 -0.77
CA PHE A 17 1.41 -15.39 -0.78
C PHE A 17 -0.04 -15.11 -0.37
N ALA A 18 -1.00 -15.55 -1.17
CA ALA A 18 -2.42 -15.38 -0.88
C ALA A 18 -3.03 -16.76 -0.71
N GLN A 19 -3.41 -17.12 0.53
CA GLN A 19 -4.30 -18.25 0.76
C GLN A 19 -5.74 -17.85 0.36
N GLU A 20 -6.63 -18.81 0.16
CA GLU A 20 -8.05 -18.51 -0.14
C GLU A 20 -8.64 -17.63 0.98
N GLY A 21 -8.87 -16.35 0.69
CA GLY A 21 -9.45 -15.40 1.64
C GLY A 21 -8.53 -14.25 2.05
N ASP A 22 -7.29 -14.18 1.60
CA ASP A 22 -6.43 -13.01 1.86
C ASP A 22 -6.74 -11.87 0.90
N TRP A 23 -6.98 -10.67 1.45
CA TRP A 23 -7.22 -9.47 0.67
C TRP A 23 -6.74 -8.21 1.38
N LEU A 24 -6.66 -7.12 0.62
CA LEU A 24 -6.23 -5.81 1.10
C LEU A 24 -7.39 -4.83 0.94
N SER A 25 -7.56 -3.92 1.91
CA SER A 25 -8.57 -2.86 1.84
C SER A 25 -8.50 -2.09 0.53
N ASP A 26 -7.27 -1.82 0.08
CA ASP A 26 -6.95 -1.15 -1.18
C ASP A 26 -5.75 -1.82 -1.84
N SER A 27 -5.96 -2.35 -3.05
CA SER A 27 -4.89 -2.90 -3.88
C SER A 27 -4.24 -1.85 -4.78
N THR A 28 -4.90 -0.69 -4.94
CA THR A 28 -4.37 0.42 -5.71
C THR A 28 -4.69 1.75 -5.04
N LEU A 29 -3.64 2.51 -4.73
CA LEU A 29 -3.78 3.86 -4.20
C LEU A 29 -3.25 4.86 -5.23
N LYS A 30 -3.95 5.98 -5.35
CA LYS A 30 -3.51 7.19 -6.05
C LYS A 30 -3.40 8.30 -5.04
N MET A 31 -2.18 8.74 -4.79
CA MET A 31 -1.87 9.70 -3.74
C MET A 31 -1.04 10.85 -4.29
N GLU A 32 -1.29 12.04 -3.79
CA GLU A 32 -0.46 13.21 -4.05
C GLU A 32 0.74 13.26 -3.08
N GLN A 33 1.78 13.98 -3.47
CA GLN A 33 2.96 14.16 -2.63
C GLN A 33 2.56 14.76 -1.26
N GLY A 34 3.03 14.12 -0.19
CA GLY A 34 2.74 14.48 1.20
C GLY A 34 1.50 13.80 1.78
N GLN A 35 0.69 13.12 0.97
CA GLN A 35 -0.47 12.40 1.47
C GLN A 35 -0.09 11.09 2.17
N THR A 36 -0.97 10.70 3.09
CA THR A 36 -0.90 9.44 3.81
C THR A 36 -2.20 8.67 3.66
N ALA A 37 -2.11 7.35 3.51
CA ALA A 37 -3.24 6.45 3.42
C ALA A 37 -2.97 5.22 4.29
N LYS A 38 -4.03 4.66 4.86
CA LYS A 38 -3.95 3.45 5.68
C LYS A 38 -4.41 2.27 4.83
N ILE A 39 -3.58 1.23 4.72
CA ILE A 39 -3.98 -0.04 4.14
C ILE A 39 -4.12 -1.06 5.25
N THR A 40 -5.25 -1.77 5.24
CA THR A 40 -5.49 -2.88 6.16
C THR A 40 -5.44 -4.18 5.37
N ALA A 41 -4.64 -5.12 5.84
CA ALA A 41 -4.60 -6.48 5.33
C ALA A 41 -5.58 -7.35 6.10
N TYR A 42 -6.29 -8.23 5.39
CA TYR A 42 -7.28 -9.14 5.96
C TYR A 42 -6.91 -10.58 5.61
N CYS A 43 -7.06 -11.45 6.60
CA CYS A 43 -6.98 -12.90 6.45
C CYS A 43 -8.40 -13.45 6.69
N GLY A 44 -9.06 -13.85 5.62
CA GLY A 44 -10.49 -14.16 5.62
C GLY A 44 -11.35 -12.97 6.02
N SER A 45 -12.03 -13.07 7.17
CA SER A 45 -12.95 -12.05 7.69
C SER A 45 -12.34 -11.15 8.77
N ALA A 46 -11.09 -11.38 9.18
CA ALA A 46 -10.43 -10.64 10.26
C ALA A 46 -9.22 -9.85 9.74
N PRO A 47 -8.90 -8.68 10.35
CA PRO A 47 -7.65 -7.98 10.07
C PRO A 47 -6.45 -8.87 10.41
N ALA A 48 -5.52 -8.98 9.48
CA ALA A 48 -4.28 -9.70 9.69
C ALA A 48 -3.37 -8.93 10.65
N SER A 49 -2.73 -9.66 11.56
CA SER A 49 -1.76 -9.11 12.51
C SER A 49 -0.35 -9.58 12.13
N GLY A 50 0.69 -8.82 12.51
CA GLY A 50 2.07 -9.19 12.18
C GLY A 50 2.41 -9.14 10.68
N VAL A 51 1.65 -8.39 9.88
CA VAL A 51 1.91 -8.22 8.45
C VAL A 51 3.18 -7.41 8.24
N PHE A 52 4.11 -7.95 7.46
CA PHE A 52 5.33 -7.27 7.08
C PHE A 52 5.11 -6.47 5.81
N TRP A 53 5.33 -5.16 5.90
CA TRP A 53 5.18 -4.24 4.78
C TRP A 53 6.54 -3.86 4.21
N SER A 54 6.62 -3.76 2.89
CA SER A 54 7.80 -3.26 2.18
C SER A 54 7.39 -2.41 0.99
N SER A 55 8.25 -1.50 0.55
CA SER A 55 8.04 -0.67 -0.63
C SER A 55 9.20 -0.89 -1.59
N SER A 56 8.90 -1.01 -2.90
CA SER A 56 9.92 -1.15 -3.94
C SER A 56 10.76 0.11 -4.11
N ASP A 57 10.21 1.28 -3.78
CA ASP A 57 10.91 2.56 -3.75
C ASP A 57 10.50 3.39 -2.51
N PRO A 58 11.21 3.23 -1.37
CA PRO A 58 10.96 4.00 -0.14
C PRO A 58 11.19 5.51 -0.28
N SER A 59 11.91 5.95 -1.32
CA SER A 59 12.15 7.37 -1.59
C SER A 59 10.92 8.02 -2.24
N ALA A 60 10.14 7.25 -3.00
CA ALA A 60 8.88 7.71 -3.58
C ALA A 60 7.68 7.46 -2.66
N VAL A 61 7.57 6.25 -2.11
CA VAL A 61 6.47 5.86 -1.23
C VAL A 61 7.01 5.04 -0.07
N MET A 62 6.76 5.48 1.15
CA MET A 62 7.14 4.75 2.36
C MET A 62 5.91 4.07 2.95
N VAL A 63 6.07 2.87 3.50
CA VAL A 63 5.03 2.19 4.29
C VAL A 63 5.61 1.85 5.66
N ASP A 64 4.85 2.04 6.72
CA ASP A 64 5.23 1.66 8.08
C ASP A 64 4.76 0.25 8.46
N GLY A 65 5.16 -0.25 9.63
CA GLY A 65 4.75 -1.57 10.13
C GLY A 65 3.27 -1.71 10.45
N TRP A 66 2.51 -0.61 10.44
CA TRP A 66 1.07 -0.58 10.67
C TRP A 66 0.26 -0.44 9.37
N GLY A 67 0.90 -0.54 8.20
CA GLY A 67 0.26 -0.39 6.89
C GLY A 67 -0.05 1.08 6.53
N THR A 68 0.56 2.06 7.19
CA THR A 68 0.42 3.47 6.82
C THR A 68 1.38 3.79 5.69
N VAL A 69 0.82 4.09 4.52
CA VAL A 69 1.53 4.46 3.30
C VAL A 69 1.62 5.98 3.21
N THR A 70 2.82 6.50 2.94
CA THR A 70 3.11 7.94 2.78
C THR A 70 3.74 8.17 1.41
N ALA A 71 3.08 8.98 0.59
CA ALA A 71 3.65 9.42 -0.69
C ALA A 71 4.64 10.56 -0.43
N LYS A 72 5.93 10.32 -0.64
CA LYS A 72 7.00 11.32 -0.42
C LYS A 72 7.33 12.08 -1.68
N ARG A 73 7.17 11.44 -2.84
CA ARG A 73 7.64 11.94 -4.12
C ARG A 73 6.79 11.35 -5.25
N ASN A 74 6.75 12.06 -6.38
CA ASN A 74 6.14 11.53 -7.58
C ASN A 74 6.90 10.29 -8.10
N GLY A 75 6.17 9.23 -8.39
CA GLY A 75 6.73 7.98 -8.90
C GLY A 75 5.73 6.84 -8.84
N ARG A 76 6.09 5.71 -9.45
CA ARG A 76 5.36 4.45 -9.31
C ARG A 76 6.13 3.57 -8.35
N SER A 77 5.51 3.14 -7.27
CA SER A 77 6.11 2.21 -6.31
C SER A 77 5.12 1.09 -6.01
N VAL A 78 5.62 -0.10 -5.74
CA VAL A 78 4.82 -1.27 -5.34
C VAL A 78 5.03 -1.46 -3.86
N VAL A 79 3.95 -1.53 -3.09
CA VAL A 79 4.02 -1.92 -1.68
C VAL A 79 3.61 -3.38 -1.59
N THR A 80 4.41 -4.17 -0.89
CA THR A 80 4.15 -5.59 -0.72
C THR A 80 3.78 -5.83 0.74
N ALA A 81 2.61 -6.43 0.93
CA ALA A 81 2.16 -6.97 2.19
C ALA A 81 2.53 -8.45 2.25
N ARG A 82 3.28 -8.85 3.29
CA ARG A 82 3.64 -10.24 3.53
C ARG A 82 2.99 -10.69 4.83
N PHE A 83 2.07 -11.62 4.70
CA PHE A 83 1.40 -12.24 5.82
C PHE A 83 2.38 -13.17 6.56
N PRO A 84 2.35 -13.20 7.91
CA PRO A 84 3.21 -14.09 8.69
C PRO A 84 2.83 -15.56 8.49
N ASP A 85 1.55 -15.80 8.18
CA ASP A 85 0.97 -17.10 7.93
C ASP A 85 1.10 -17.34 6.42
N GLY A 86 2.14 -18.08 6.01
CA GLY A 86 2.43 -18.38 4.60
C GLY A 86 1.69 -19.60 4.09
#